data_AF-A0A9W6GL29-F1
#
_entry.id   AF-A0A9W6GL29-F1
#
_cell.length_a   1.000
_cell.length_b   1.000
_cell.length_c   1.000
_cell.angle_alpha   90.00
_cell.angle_beta   90.00
_cell.angle_gamma   90.00
#
_symmetry.space_group_name_H-M   'P 1'
#
loop_
_entity.id
_entity.type
_entity.pdbx_description
1 polymer ?
#
loop_
_entity_poly.entity_id
_entity_poly.type
_entity_poly.pdbx_seq_one_letter_code
_entity_poly.pdbx_strand_id
1 'polypeptide(L)'
;MVCSCLLTDLEDYRRCADGGCGISMPQVEIEEEFELDYYLDEVYPSRGEPALDLERMEVPVRIDGGNPTRAVSYLIDIYREGHGDTMKDEGLLIGSCMTRESMGRFVRSIYDHWNYKGCRASDKWLLMIPVIHGNRCNLREVESLIYRLGGNSMQRIALYLIEAMVVRGDMEALITLNRIRKLSKYKSLRAGAQEALEEVAKKLDISRYEVEDLFIGDMGFGRGDIMVDYGGEVMKLHLEDDFTIGIERESGRIIKALPKKPYMSVGMMETRDRLKELKKEIKRELKLQRDRLEEALREFRRWRGEPFRELLLKNLVMSRLGRCLLWGIYNGDTLETPFYVEDDFYTIDGKKVVVEDSSSIALVHPMELSWEEIEAWRSNFSERVREDLLGQLTREAPSWEEVDTQKFPRCSSHRVAGRLKKWGWNSPEENSPKVIKEVPELNLRAEVALDSPLCTKVAATEDERAESTVGVKSIKFYPMNLKWTQEKKRETAGISERVATELTLEVKKAFI
;
A
#
# COMPACT_ATOMS: atom_id res chain seq x y z
N MET A 1 -7.30 -25.63 -6.77
CA MET A 1 -8.39 -25.07 -5.95
C MET A 1 -7.86 -24.06 -4.91
N VAL A 2 -6.84 -23.24 -5.22
CA VAL A 2 -6.17 -22.33 -4.26
C VAL A 2 -6.67 -20.87 -4.38
N CYS A 3 -7.64 -20.61 -5.28
CA CYS A 3 -8.12 -19.25 -5.55
C CYS A 3 -9.33 -18.84 -4.69
N SER A 4 -10.00 -19.80 -4.01
CA SER A 4 -11.24 -19.54 -3.26
C SER A 4 -10.99 -18.77 -1.97
N CYS A 5 -10.13 -19.26 -1.07
CA CYS A 5 -10.01 -18.73 0.29
C CYS A 5 -9.58 -17.25 0.37
N LEU A 6 -8.70 -16.79 -0.52
CA LEU A 6 -8.29 -15.37 -0.59
C LEU A 6 -9.42 -14.44 -1.05
N LEU A 7 -10.30 -14.94 -1.93
CA LEU A 7 -11.46 -14.19 -2.43
C LEU A 7 -12.60 -14.19 -1.40
N THR A 8 -12.84 -15.30 -0.71
CA THR A 8 -13.85 -15.40 0.38
C THR A 8 -13.47 -14.49 1.56
N ASP A 9 -12.20 -14.43 1.94
CA ASP A 9 -11.71 -13.52 2.99
C ASP A 9 -11.76 -12.04 2.59
N LEU A 10 -11.64 -11.72 1.30
CA LEU A 10 -11.86 -10.35 0.79
C LEU A 10 -13.34 -9.95 0.86
N GLU A 11 -14.27 -10.89 0.72
CA GLU A 11 -15.71 -10.66 0.93
C GLU A 11 -16.08 -10.57 2.41
N ASP A 12 -15.44 -11.34 3.30
CA ASP A 12 -15.66 -11.26 4.74
C ASP A 12 -15.00 -10.04 5.40
N TYR A 13 -13.86 -9.56 4.87
CA TYR A 13 -13.31 -8.24 5.20
C TYR A 13 -14.30 -7.10 4.86
N ARG A 14 -15.11 -7.27 3.81
CA ARG A 14 -16.14 -6.30 3.40
C ARG A 14 -17.42 -6.38 4.25
N ARG A 15 -17.62 -7.44 5.05
CA ARG A 15 -18.83 -7.65 5.87
C ARG A 15 -18.66 -7.29 7.34
N CYS A 16 -17.44 -7.32 7.90
CA CYS A 16 -17.19 -6.97 9.30
C CYS A 16 -16.84 -5.49 9.48
N ALA A 17 -17.84 -4.61 9.27
CA ALA A 17 -17.80 -3.19 9.64
C ALA A 17 -18.67 -2.85 10.87
N ASP A 18 -19.01 -3.85 11.69
CA ASP A 18 -19.64 -3.61 13.00
C ASP A 18 -18.60 -3.80 14.12
N GLY A 19 -18.58 -2.85 15.06
CA GLY A 19 -17.58 -2.73 16.11
C GLY A 19 -17.27 -4.04 16.85
N GLY A 20 -16.17 -4.67 16.44
CA GLY A 20 -15.59 -5.84 17.06
C GLY A 20 -14.31 -6.16 16.31
N CYS A 21 -13.15 -5.90 16.92
CA CYS A 21 -11.84 -6.16 16.31
C CYS A 21 -11.65 -7.68 16.16
N GLY A 22 -12.16 -8.25 15.07
CA GLY A 22 -12.33 -9.68 14.87
C GLY A 22 -11.95 -10.11 13.46
N ILE A 23 -10.70 -9.89 13.05
CA ILE A 23 -10.18 -10.50 11.81
C ILE A 23 -10.24 -12.01 11.98
N SER A 24 -11.18 -12.67 11.30
CA SER A 24 -11.28 -14.12 11.21
C SER A 24 -10.01 -14.65 10.53
N MET A 25 -9.47 -15.76 11.04
CA MET A 25 -8.56 -16.59 10.25
C MET A 25 -9.32 -17.04 8.97
N PRO A 26 -8.62 -17.38 7.87
CA PRO A 26 -9.26 -18.04 6.75
C PRO A 26 -10.10 -19.20 7.30
N GLN A 27 -11.43 -19.06 7.19
CA GLN A 27 -12.33 -20.16 7.48
C GLN A 27 -12.11 -21.14 6.33
N VAL A 28 -11.41 -22.24 6.61
CA VAL A 28 -11.52 -23.39 5.71
C VAL A 28 -13.01 -23.73 5.69
N GLU A 29 -13.68 -23.61 4.54
CA GLU A 29 -15.06 -24.07 4.39
C GLU A 29 -15.03 -25.59 4.60
N ILE A 30 -15.32 -26.02 5.82
CA ILE A 30 -15.48 -27.43 6.15
C ILE A 30 -16.95 -27.74 5.92
N GLU A 31 -17.27 -28.38 4.80
CA GLU A 31 -18.64 -28.80 4.46
C GLU A 31 -19.20 -29.86 5.44
N GLU A 32 -18.36 -30.40 6.34
CA GLU A 32 -18.69 -31.36 7.40
C GLU A 32 -18.08 -30.89 8.75
N GLU A 33 -18.64 -31.29 9.90
CA GLU A 33 -18.01 -31.01 11.20
C GLU A 33 -16.62 -31.69 11.26
N PHE A 34 -15.54 -30.90 11.23
CA PHE A 34 -14.18 -31.43 11.39
C PHE A 34 -13.98 -32.00 12.80
N GLU A 35 -14.03 -33.32 12.91
CA GLU A 35 -13.84 -34.02 14.16
C GLU A 35 -12.34 -34.24 14.42
N LEU A 36 -11.73 -33.30 15.15
CA LEU A 36 -10.28 -33.24 15.38
C LEU A 36 -9.71 -34.54 16.00
N ASP A 37 -10.43 -35.17 16.94
CA ASP A 37 -9.93 -36.37 17.60
C ASP A 37 -9.88 -37.57 16.65
N TYR A 38 -10.89 -37.74 15.79
CA TYR A 38 -10.90 -38.76 14.74
C TYR A 38 -9.74 -38.51 13.76
N TYR A 39 -9.54 -37.25 13.33
CA TYR A 39 -8.45 -36.89 12.44
C TYR A 39 -7.07 -37.21 13.05
N LEU A 40 -6.85 -36.88 14.33
CA LEU A 40 -5.60 -37.17 15.02
C LEU A 40 -5.36 -38.68 15.20
N ASP A 41 -6.41 -39.48 15.36
CA ASP A 41 -6.27 -40.93 15.50
C ASP A 41 -5.94 -41.62 14.17
N GLU A 42 -6.49 -41.14 13.06
CA GLU A 42 -6.20 -41.64 11.71
C GLU A 42 -4.81 -41.19 11.19
N VAL A 43 -4.46 -39.93 11.40
CA VAL A 43 -3.32 -39.28 10.72
C VAL A 43 -2.07 -39.16 11.59
N TYR A 44 -2.22 -39.15 12.93
CA TYR A 44 -1.09 -38.95 13.86
C TYR A 44 -0.77 -40.22 14.68
N PRO A 45 -0.10 -41.22 14.08
CA PRO A 45 0.49 -42.31 14.86
C PRO A 45 1.59 -41.73 15.74
N SER A 46 1.57 -42.02 17.04
CA SER A 46 2.51 -41.49 18.05
C SER A 46 3.97 -41.45 17.56
N ARG A 47 4.47 -40.25 17.22
CA ARG A 47 5.85 -40.02 16.75
C ARG A 47 6.72 -39.43 17.87
N GLY A 48 7.85 -40.09 18.14
CA GLY A 48 9.07 -39.52 18.73
C GLY A 48 8.97 -38.69 20.03
N GLU A 49 10.09 -38.07 20.42
CA GLU A 49 10.09 -37.03 21.46
C GLU A 49 9.56 -35.71 20.86
N PRO A 50 8.69 -34.96 21.58
CA PRO A 50 8.13 -33.72 21.09
C PRO A 50 9.20 -32.64 20.91
N ALA A 51 9.06 -31.81 19.86
CA ALA A 51 10.05 -30.78 19.54
C ALA A 51 10.17 -29.69 20.62
N LEU A 52 9.13 -29.52 21.43
CA LEU A 52 9.03 -28.58 22.53
C LEU A 52 8.49 -29.28 23.77
N ASP A 53 8.99 -28.87 24.94
CA ASP A 53 8.45 -29.28 26.23
C ASP A 53 7.18 -28.49 26.53
N LEU A 54 6.03 -29.03 26.11
CA LEU A 54 4.72 -28.39 26.25
C LEU A 54 4.31 -28.19 27.71
N GLU A 55 4.88 -28.93 28.67
CA GLU A 55 4.57 -28.76 30.10
C GLU A 55 5.03 -27.40 30.63
N ARG A 56 5.98 -26.75 29.94
CA ARG A 56 6.52 -25.44 30.29
C ARG A 56 5.94 -24.30 29.45
N MET A 57 4.90 -24.57 28.67
CA MET A 57 4.30 -23.62 27.73
C MET A 57 2.82 -23.41 28.04
N GLU A 58 2.30 -22.25 27.65
CA GLU A 58 0.86 -21.98 27.75
C GLU A 58 0.15 -22.63 26.56
N VAL A 59 -0.17 -23.92 26.67
CA VAL A 59 -0.87 -24.69 25.63
C VAL A 59 -2.25 -24.06 25.34
N PRO A 60 -2.64 -23.91 24.06
CA PRO A 60 -3.92 -23.31 23.71
C PRO A 60 -5.10 -24.18 24.14
N VAL A 61 -6.25 -23.57 24.35
CA VAL A 61 -7.50 -24.21 24.77
C VAL A 61 -8.34 -24.52 23.55
N ARG A 62 -8.81 -25.77 23.41
CA ARG A 62 -9.74 -26.17 22.35
C ARG A 62 -11.11 -25.53 22.55
N ILE A 63 -11.78 -25.22 21.44
CA ILE A 63 -13.14 -24.65 21.43
C ILE A 63 -14.15 -25.64 22.02
N ASP A 64 -13.97 -26.94 21.76
CA ASP A 64 -14.82 -28.03 22.26
C ASP A 64 -14.51 -28.46 23.72
N GLY A 65 -13.51 -27.86 24.36
CA GLY A 65 -13.08 -28.21 25.72
C GLY A 65 -12.26 -29.50 25.84
N GLY A 66 -11.90 -30.14 24.73
CA GLY A 66 -11.06 -31.34 24.70
C GLY A 66 -9.60 -31.08 25.10
N ASN A 67 -8.81 -32.14 25.24
CA ASN A 67 -7.38 -32.03 25.55
C ASN A 67 -6.60 -31.53 24.31
N PRO A 68 -5.88 -30.39 24.39
CA PRO A 68 -5.19 -29.80 23.26
C PRO A 68 -3.80 -30.41 22.98
N THR A 69 -3.21 -31.16 23.90
CA THR A 69 -1.78 -31.51 23.86
C THR A 69 -1.38 -32.29 22.61
N ARG A 70 -2.17 -33.31 22.22
CA ARG A 70 -1.90 -34.09 20.99
C ARG A 70 -1.98 -33.22 19.74
N ALA A 71 -3.03 -32.41 19.64
CA ALA A 71 -3.26 -31.49 18.53
C ALA A 71 -2.11 -30.48 18.39
N VAL A 72 -1.67 -29.90 19.50
CA VAL A 72 -0.59 -28.90 19.54
C VAL A 72 0.76 -29.52 19.24
N SER A 73 1.03 -30.74 19.72
CA SER A 73 2.23 -31.50 19.34
C SER A 73 2.26 -31.75 17.84
N TYR A 74 1.13 -32.20 17.27
CA TYR A 74 1.05 -32.44 15.84
C TYR A 74 1.20 -31.14 15.03
N LEU A 75 0.58 -30.05 15.47
CA LEU A 75 0.75 -28.72 14.87
C LEU A 75 2.23 -28.31 14.79
N ILE A 76 2.99 -28.51 15.87
CA ILE A 76 4.43 -28.20 15.88
C ILE A 76 5.18 -29.10 14.88
N ASP A 77 4.85 -30.39 14.84
CA ASP A 77 5.49 -31.35 13.95
C ASP A 77 5.25 -31.02 12.47
N ILE A 78 4.03 -30.59 12.11
CA ILE A 78 3.68 -30.11 10.76
C ILE A 78 4.66 -29.03 10.30
N TYR A 79 4.91 -28.02 11.14
CA TYR A 79 5.83 -26.92 10.80
C TYR A 79 7.31 -27.29 10.91
N ARG A 80 7.65 -28.32 11.69
CA ARG A 80 9.02 -28.86 11.77
C ARG A 80 9.40 -29.61 10.50
N GLU A 81 8.47 -30.39 9.96
CA GLU A 81 8.69 -31.29 8.82
C GLU A 81 8.39 -30.61 7.47
N GLY A 82 7.55 -29.57 7.45
CA GLY A 82 6.98 -29.00 6.23
C GLY A 82 7.73 -27.83 5.60
N HIS A 83 7.83 -27.86 4.27
CA HIS A 83 7.96 -26.70 3.38
C HIS A 83 6.98 -26.88 2.21
N GLY A 84 5.81 -26.23 2.24
CA GLY A 84 4.82 -26.30 1.16
C GLY A 84 3.39 -25.94 1.59
N ASP A 85 2.50 -25.68 0.63
CA ASP A 85 1.14 -25.18 0.86
C ASP A 85 0.21 -26.22 1.53
N THR A 86 0.33 -27.52 1.21
CA THR A 86 -0.55 -28.57 1.74
C THR A 86 -0.42 -28.77 3.26
N MET A 87 0.80 -28.65 3.80
CA MET A 87 1.04 -28.80 5.24
C MET A 87 0.54 -27.58 6.03
N LYS A 88 0.44 -26.41 5.39
CA LYS A 88 -0.12 -25.21 6.00
C LYS A 88 -1.62 -25.37 6.24
N ASP A 89 -2.34 -26.00 5.32
CA ASP A 89 -3.80 -26.20 5.44
C ASP A 89 -4.16 -27.11 6.62
N GLU A 90 -3.42 -28.20 6.84
CA GLU A 90 -3.58 -29.04 8.04
C GLU A 90 -3.30 -28.26 9.33
N GLY A 91 -2.23 -27.46 9.33
CA GLY A 91 -1.92 -26.60 10.48
C GLY A 91 -3.03 -25.59 10.77
N LEU A 92 -3.60 -24.97 9.73
CA LEU A 92 -4.74 -24.05 9.85
C LEU A 92 -5.97 -24.74 10.41
N LEU A 93 -6.31 -25.94 9.92
CA LEU A 93 -7.42 -26.75 10.44
C LEU A 93 -7.27 -27.02 11.95
N ILE A 94 -6.12 -27.53 12.38
CA ILE A 94 -5.86 -27.78 13.81
C ILE A 94 -5.91 -26.49 14.63
N GLY A 95 -5.31 -25.41 14.11
CA GLY A 95 -5.33 -24.10 14.75
C GLY A 95 -6.75 -23.52 14.88
N SER A 96 -7.64 -23.81 13.93
CA SER A 96 -9.03 -23.35 13.95
C SER A 96 -9.86 -23.96 15.08
N CYS A 97 -9.46 -25.13 15.59
CA CYS A 97 -10.09 -25.80 16.73
C CYS A 97 -9.70 -25.17 18.08
N MET A 98 -8.83 -24.15 18.10
CA MET A 98 -8.32 -23.50 19.30
C MET A 98 -8.94 -22.12 19.50
N THR A 99 -9.15 -21.73 20.76
CA THR A 99 -9.61 -20.37 21.07
C THR A 99 -8.52 -19.35 20.72
N ARG A 100 -8.92 -18.29 20.02
CA ARG A 100 -8.01 -17.26 19.48
C ARG A 100 -7.10 -16.63 20.54
N GLU A 101 -7.61 -16.37 21.73
CA GLU A 101 -6.84 -15.75 22.81
C GLU A 101 -5.77 -16.68 23.37
N SER A 102 -6.11 -17.95 23.59
CA SER A 102 -5.17 -18.94 24.09
C SER A 102 -4.08 -19.25 23.05
N MET A 103 -4.45 -19.30 21.76
CA MET A 103 -3.50 -19.45 20.67
C MET A 103 -2.51 -18.27 20.62
N GLY A 104 -3.00 -17.05 20.82
CA GLY A 104 -2.14 -15.86 20.88
C GLY A 104 -1.11 -15.91 22.02
N ARG A 105 -1.47 -16.47 23.18
CA ARG A 105 -0.55 -16.69 24.31
C ARG A 105 0.44 -17.83 24.03
N PHE A 106 -0.05 -18.92 23.45
CA PHE A 106 0.80 -20.04 23.05
C PHE A 106 1.90 -19.64 22.08
N VAL A 107 1.55 -18.97 20.97
CA VAL A 107 2.56 -18.58 19.98
C VAL A 107 3.55 -17.56 20.53
N ARG A 108 3.12 -16.73 21.50
CA ARG A 108 4.02 -15.85 22.24
C ARG A 108 5.05 -16.65 23.05
N SER A 109 4.62 -17.73 23.71
CA SER A 109 5.54 -18.63 24.44
C SER A 109 6.54 -19.33 23.51
N ILE A 110 6.16 -19.68 22.27
CA ILE A 110 7.08 -20.21 21.25
C ILE A 110 8.14 -19.17 20.90
N TYR A 111 7.71 -17.94 20.64
CA TYR A 111 8.62 -16.84 20.34
C TYR A 111 9.61 -16.58 21.50
N ASP A 112 9.12 -16.55 22.75
CA ASP A 112 9.96 -16.33 23.92
C ASP A 112 10.94 -17.51 24.15
N HIS A 113 10.51 -18.75 23.88
CA HIS A 113 11.37 -19.93 23.91
C HIS A 113 12.50 -19.84 22.89
N TRP A 114 12.19 -19.53 21.62
CA TRP A 114 13.18 -19.40 20.56
C TRP A 114 14.20 -18.29 20.87
N ASN A 115 13.72 -17.16 21.42
CA ASN A 115 14.56 -16.07 21.86
C ASN A 115 15.46 -16.48 23.04
N TYR A 116 14.93 -17.18 24.05
CA TYR A 116 15.68 -17.70 25.19
C TYR A 116 16.80 -18.68 24.78
N LYS A 117 16.56 -19.51 23.76
CA LYS A 117 17.55 -20.45 23.19
C LYS A 117 18.64 -19.77 22.35
N GLY A 118 18.63 -18.44 22.26
CA GLY A 118 19.66 -17.65 21.58
C GLY A 118 19.39 -17.42 20.10
N CYS A 119 18.13 -17.44 19.66
CA CYS A 119 17.74 -17.10 18.29
C CYS A 119 18.41 -17.98 17.22
N ARG A 120 18.46 -19.30 17.46
CA ARG A 120 19.16 -20.24 16.57
C ARG A 120 18.51 -20.30 15.20
N ALA A 121 19.32 -20.17 14.16
CA ALA A 121 18.85 -20.23 12.77
C ALA A 121 18.32 -21.61 12.35
N SER A 122 18.81 -22.69 12.97
CA SER A 122 18.30 -24.06 12.78
C SER A 122 16.84 -24.19 13.18
N ASP A 123 16.40 -23.38 14.14
CA ASP A 123 15.09 -23.47 14.77
C ASP A 123 14.14 -22.38 14.22
N LYS A 124 14.51 -21.73 13.11
CA LYS A 124 13.72 -20.65 12.50
C LYS A 124 12.30 -21.07 12.12
N TRP A 125 12.10 -22.36 11.84
CA TRP A 125 10.80 -22.94 11.47
C TRP A 125 9.75 -22.77 12.59
N LEU A 126 10.18 -22.70 13.86
CA LEU A 126 9.31 -22.40 15.00
C LEU A 126 8.58 -21.05 14.84
N LEU A 127 9.20 -20.11 14.14
CA LEU A 127 8.64 -18.78 13.92
C LEU A 127 7.53 -18.76 12.83
N MET A 128 7.32 -19.86 12.10
CA MET A 128 6.15 -19.98 11.21
C MET A 128 4.85 -19.98 12.00
N ILE A 129 4.84 -20.63 13.16
CA ILE A 129 3.66 -20.77 14.02
C ILE A 129 3.14 -19.39 14.48
N PRO A 130 3.94 -18.48 15.07
CA PRO A 130 3.48 -17.14 15.42
C PRO A 130 3.12 -16.27 14.21
N VAL A 131 3.71 -16.49 13.03
CA VAL A 131 3.29 -15.78 11.81
C VAL A 131 1.90 -16.27 11.38
N ILE A 132 1.69 -17.58 11.25
CA ILE A 132 0.47 -18.15 10.67
C ILE A 132 -0.70 -18.12 11.67
N HIS A 133 -0.47 -18.50 12.93
CA HIS A 133 -1.53 -18.65 13.94
C HIS A 133 -1.64 -17.47 14.92
N GLY A 134 -0.69 -16.55 14.88
CA GLY A 134 -0.72 -15.38 15.75
C GLY A 134 -1.91 -14.48 15.48
N ASN A 135 -2.39 -13.80 16.52
CA ASN A 135 -3.35 -12.73 16.40
C ASN A 135 -2.65 -11.41 15.97
N ARG A 136 -3.43 -10.34 15.84
CA ARG A 136 -2.92 -9.02 15.43
C ARG A 136 -1.81 -8.48 16.33
N CYS A 137 -1.86 -8.76 17.64
CA CYS A 137 -0.80 -8.36 18.58
C CYS A 137 0.48 -9.13 18.29
N ASN A 138 0.39 -10.45 18.09
CA ASN A 138 1.54 -11.28 17.74
C ASN A 138 2.17 -10.84 16.41
N LEU A 139 1.37 -10.49 15.39
CA LEU A 139 1.90 -10.04 14.11
C LEU A 139 2.71 -8.73 14.21
N ARG A 140 2.33 -7.80 15.10
CA ARG A 140 3.13 -6.59 15.41
C ARG A 140 4.45 -6.92 16.10
N GLU A 141 4.46 -7.96 16.94
CA GLU A 141 5.69 -8.44 17.57
C GLU A 141 6.62 -9.10 16.55
N VAL A 142 6.06 -9.88 15.63
CA VAL A 142 6.78 -10.44 14.46
C VAL A 142 7.34 -9.31 13.58
N GLU A 143 6.56 -8.26 13.28
CA GLU A 143 7.05 -7.10 12.53
C GLU A 143 8.24 -6.44 13.27
N SER A 144 8.12 -6.25 14.59
CA SER A 144 9.20 -5.71 15.42
C SER A 144 10.45 -6.61 15.42
N LEU A 145 10.26 -7.93 15.40
CA LEU A 145 11.33 -8.91 15.28
C LEU A 145 12.02 -8.80 13.91
N ILE A 146 11.27 -8.72 12.82
CA ILE A 146 11.81 -8.55 11.45
C ILE A 146 12.75 -7.36 11.38
N TYR A 147 12.35 -6.19 11.93
CA TYR A 147 13.23 -5.02 11.97
C TYR A 147 14.48 -5.24 12.83
N ARG A 148 14.35 -5.94 13.97
CA ARG A 148 15.49 -6.25 14.85
C ARG A 148 16.50 -7.19 14.17
N LEU A 149 16.02 -8.20 13.44
CA LEU A 149 16.85 -9.19 12.77
C LEU A 149 17.47 -8.65 11.48
N GLY A 150 16.78 -7.78 10.75
CA GLY A 150 17.23 -7.23 9.47
C GLY A 150 18.47 -6.33 9.56
N GLY A 151 18.79 -5.80 10.75
CA GLY A 151 20.01 -5.01 10.99
C GLY A 151 21.24 -5.80 11.39
N ASN A 152 21.11 -7.12 11.58
CA ASN A 152 22.14 -7.97 12.16
C ASN A 152 22.50 -9.11 11.20
N SER A 153 23.38 -10.02 11.64
CA SER A 153 23.74 -11.25 10.91
C SER A 153 22.57 -12.23 10.68
N MET A 154 21.38 -11.94 11.23
CA MET A 154 20.17 -12.77 11.16
C MET A 154 19.18 -12.33 10.08
N GLN A 155 19.59 -11.50 9.13
CA GLN A 155 18.75 -11.00 8.04
C GLN A 155 18.01 -12.12 7.28
N ARG A 156 18.62 -13.29 7.09
CA ARG A 156 17.98 -14.45 6.43
C ARG A 156 16.72 -14.93 7.16
N ILE A 157 16.69 -14.82 8.49
CA ILE A 157 15.51 -15.16 9.29
C ILE A 157 14.44 -14.09 9.09
N ALA A 158 14.81 -12.81 9.02
CA ALA A 158 13.87 -11.73 8.74
C ALA A 158 13.19 -11.90 7.36
N LEU A 159 13.93 -12.29 6.33
CA LEU A 159 13.38 -12.59 5.00
C LEU A 159 12.47 -13.81 5.02
N TYR A 160 12.84 -14.86 5.75
CA TYR A 160 11.99 -16.03 5.94
C TYR A 160 10.64 -15.69 6.58
N LEU A 161 10.59 -14.75 7.53
CA LEU A 161 9.33 -14.30 8.13
C LEU A 161 8.49 -13.45 7.16
N ILE A 162 9.13 -12.72 6.26
CA ILE A 162 8.45 -11.98 5.18
C ILE A 162 7.78 -12.98 4.21
N GLU A 163 8.49 -14.03 3.81
CA GLU A 163 7.91 -15.13 3.00
C GLU A 163 6.74 -15.81 3.73
N ALA A 164 6.88 -16.04 5.04
CA ALA A 164 5.82 -16.61 5.86
C ALA A 164 4.54 -15.74 5.91
N MET A 165 4.65 -14.42 5.76
CA MET A 165 3.49 -13.54 5.67
C MET A 165 2.71 -13.73 4.36
N VAL A 166 3.40 -14.04 3.25
CA VAL A 166 2.74 -14.43 1.99
C VAL A 166 1.96 -15.71 2.19
N VAL A 167 2.56 -16.68 2.88
CA VAL A 167 1.90 -17.93 3.21
C VAL A 167 0.66 -17.67 4.06
N ARG A 168 0.74 -16.84 5.11
CA ARG A 168 -0.45 -16.46 5.91
C ARG A 168 -1.57 -15.92 5.03
N GLY A 169 -1.25 -15.03 4.09
CA GLY A 169 -2.14 -14.60 3.01
C GLY A 169 -3.30 -13.70 3.44
N ASP A 170 -3.37 -13.30 4.72
CA ASP A 170 -4.44 -12.44 5.21
C ASP A 170 -4.11 -10.95 5.04
N MET A 171 -5.13 -10.13 5.25
CA MET A 171 -5.05 -8.70 5.03
C MET A 171 -4.03 -7.98 5.92
N GLU A 172 -3.92 -8.40 7.19
CA GLU A 172 -2.95 -7.81 8.11
C GLU A 172 -1.51 -8.15 7.72
N ALA A 173 -1.25 -9.36 7.19
CA ALA A 173 0.05 -9.69 6.62
C ALA A 173 0.39 -8.78 5.43
N LEU A 174 -0.52 -8.60 4.48
CA LEU A 174 -0.26 -7.78 3.30
C LEU A 174 -0.01 -6.30 3.67
N ILE A 175 -0.80 -5.75 4.61
CA ILE A 175 -0.58 -4.40 5.16
C ILE A 175 0.79 -4.31 5.84
N THR A 176 1.19 -5.34 6.60
CA THR A 176 2.48 -5.40 7.29
C THR A 176 3.64 -5.45 6.28
N LEU A 177 3.54 -6.27 5.24
CA LEU A 177 4.49 -6.31 4.13
C LEU A 177 4.63 -4.95 3.45
N ASN A 178 3.52 -4.27 3.15
CA ASN A 178 3.59 -2.95 2.53
C ASN A 178 4.25 -1.90 3.45
N ARG A 179 4.00 -2.00 4.76
CA ARG A 179 4.66 -1.14 5.75
C ARG A 179 6.18 -1.38 5.79
N ILE A 180 6.61 -2.63 5.82
CA ILE A 180 8.03 -3.01 5.75
C ILE A 180 8.65 -2.46 4.45
N ARG A 181 7.99 -2.63 3.31
CA ARG A 181 8.44 -2.11 2.01
C ARG A 181 8.65 -0.60 2.02
N LYS A 182 7.70 0.18 2.57
CA LYS A 182 7.75 1.66 2.55
C LYS A 182 8.65 2.25 3.63
N LEU A 183 8.63 1.70 4.84
CA LEU A 183 9.21 2.34 6.03
C LEU A 183 10.54 1.73 6.49
N SER A 184 10.90 0.53 6.01
CA SER A 184 12.14 -0.10 6.45
C SER A 184 13.37 0.67 5.99
N LYS A 185 14.27 0.96 6.93
CA LYS A 185 15.60 1.51 6.63
C LYS A 185 16.53 0.50 5.93
N TYR A 186 16.22 -0.80 6.02
CA TYR A 186 17.05 -1.87 5.47
C TYR A 186 16.62 -2.19 4.02
N LYS A 187 17.52 -1.97 3.05
CA LYS A 187 17.24 -2.17 1.62
C LYS A 187 16.76 -3.60 1.31
N SER A 188 17.33 -4.60 1.96
CA SER A 188 16.98 -5.99 1.75
C SER A 188 15.58 -6.35 2.24
N LEU A 189 15.16 -5.83 3.40
CA LEU A 189 13.79 -6.03 3.87
C LEU A 189 12.78 -5.34 2.95
N ARG A 190 13.12 -4.15 2.43
CA ARG A 190 12.28 -3.47 1.43
C ARG A 190 12.13 -4.31 0.16
N ALA A 191 13.23 -4.86 -0.34
CA ALA A 191 13.23 -5.72 -1.52
C ALA A 191 12.44 -7.02 -1.28
N GLY A 192 12.68 -7.72 -0.16
CA GLY A 192 11.94 -8.94 0.16
C GLY A 192 10.44 -8.71 0.33
N ALA A 193 10.05 -7.64 1.01
CA ALA A 193 8.63 -7.30 1.15
C ALA A 193 7.98 -6.85 -0.17
N GLN A 194 8.75 -6.22 -1.07
CA GLN A 194 8.29 -5.91 -2.42
C GLN A 194 8.07 -7.18 -3.25
N GLU A 195 9.03 -8.10 -3.26
CA GLU A 195 8.94 -9.39 -3.95
C GLU A 195 7.75 -10.22 -3.44
N ALA A 196 7.56 -10.26 -2.12
CA ALA A 196 6.41 -10.90 -1.48
C ALA A 196 5.06 -10.34 -1.96
N LEU A 197 4.93 -9.00 -2.04
CA LEU A 197 3.71 -8.37 -2.57
C LEU A 197 3.52 -8.63 -4.07
N GLU A 198 4.61 -8.68 -4.85
CA GLU A 198 4.57 -9.02 -6.27
C GLU A 198 4.17 -10.48 -6.51
N GLU A 199 4.58 -11.40 -5.63
CA GLU A 199 4.14 -12.79 -5.64
C GLU A 199 2.63 -12.90 -5.39
N VAL A 200 2.12 -12.20 -4.37
CA VAL A 200 0.68 -12.14 -4.08
C VAL A 200 -0.09 -11.56 -5.27
N ALA A 201 0.42 -10.47 -5.85
CA ALA A 201 -0.17 -9.84 -7.03
C ALA A 201 -0.28 -10.82 -8.21
N LYS A 202 0.79 -11.57 -8.50
CA LYS A 202 0.80 -12.62 -9.53
C LYS A 202 -0.20 -13.74 -9.24
N LYS A 203 -0.32 -14.19 -7.98
CA LYS A 203 -1.29 -15.23 -7.59
C LYS A 203 -2.74 -14.80 -7.80
N LEU A 204 -3.01 -13.51 -7.64
CA LEU A 204 -4.33 -12.90 -7.81
C LEU A 204 -4.60 -12.37 -9.23
N ASP A 205 -3.63 -12.50 -10.16
CA ASP A 205 -3.65 -11.87 -11.49
C ASP A 205 -3.98 -10.36 -11.47
N ILE A 206 -3.45 -9.64 -10.48
CA ILE A 206 -3.56 -8.19 -10.36
C ILE A 206 -2.18 -7.55 -10.31
N SER A 207 -2.12 -6.24 -10.52
CA SER A 207 -0.89 -5.49 -10.30
C SER A 207 -0.58 -5.34 -8.81
N ARG A 208 0.70 -5.15 -8.47
CA ARG A 208 1.13 -4.83 -7.10
C ARG A 208 0.38 -3.62 -6.54
N TYR A 209 0.12 -2.64 -7.39
CA TYR A 209 -0.59 -1.44 -6.95
C TYR A 209 -2.07 -1.72 -6.66
N GLU A 210 -2.71 -2.64 -7.38
CA GLU A 210 -4.07 -3.09 -7.09
C GLU A 210 -4.11 -3.86 -5.76
N VAL A 211 -3.09 -4.65 -5.42
CA VAL A 211 -2.95 -5.23 -4.07
C VAL A 211 -2.95 -4.12 -3.01
N GLU A 212 -2.25 -3.01 -3.26
CA GLU A 212 -2.25 -1.90 -2.31
C GLU A 212 -3.59 -1.17 -2.22
N ASP A 213 -4.40 -1.18 -3.28
CA ASP A 213 -5.75 -0.61 -3.26
C ASP A 213 -6.73 -1.45 -2.44
N LEU A 214 -6.47 -2.76 -2.31
CA LEU A 214 -7.22 -3.61 -1.38
C LEU A 214 -7.10 -3.11 0.06
N PHE A 215 -5.97 -2.47 0.44
CA PHE A 215 -5.72 -1.96 1.80
C PHE A 215 -6.66 -0.84 2.24
N ILE A 216 -7.43 -0.30 1.30
CA ILE A 216 -8.27 0.86 1.56
C ILE A 216 -9.57 0.38 2.21
N GLY A 217 -9.59 0.45 3.54
CA GLY A 217 -10.79 0.19 4.33
C GLY A 217 -11.89 1.22 4.04
N ASP A 218 -13.13 0.86 4.36
CA ASP A 218 -14.31 1.73 4.25
C ASP A 218 -14.46 2.69 5.45
N MET A 219 -13.56 2.57 6.44
CA MET A 219 -13.59 3.29 7.72
C MET A 219 -14.90 3.12 8.50
N GLY A 220 -15.64 2.03 8.26
CA GLY A 220 -16.92 1.73 8.88
C GLY A 220 -18.14 2.31 8.17
N PHE A 221 -17.95 3.10 7.10
CA PHE A 221 -19.07 3.66 6.33
C PHE A 221 -19.80 2.59 5.50
N GLY A 222 -19.17 1.47 5.14
CA GLY A 222 -19.74 0.52 4.21
C GLY A 222 -20.20 1.21 2.91
N ARG A 223 -21.49 1.06 2.59
CA ARG A 223 -22.14 1.73 1.45
C ARG A 223 -22.85 3.05 1.81
N GLY A 224 -22.73 3.53 3.04
CA GLY A 224 -23.51 4.67 3.51
C GLY A 224 -23.06 5.23 4.85
N ASP A 225 -24.03 5.52 5.71
CA ASP A 225 -23.81 6.27 6.95
C ASP A 225 -23.57 5.35 8.15
N ILE A 226 -22.85 5.86 9.14
CA ILE A 226 -22.60 5.13 10.39
C ILE A 226 -23.65 5.51 11.43
N MET A 227 -24.35 4.52 11.98
CA MET A 227 -25.32 4.71 13.06
C MET A 227 -24.60 4.73 14.41
N VAL A 228 -24.87 5.74 15.25
CA VAL A 228 -24.32 5.82 16.61
C VAL A 228 -25.40 6.20 17.62
N ASP A 229 -25.40 5.55 18.79
CA ASP A 229 -26.22 5.97 19.94
C ASP A 229 -25.45 6.99 20.78
N TYR A 230 -26.04 8.17 20.96
CA TYR A 230 -25.51 9.18 21.87
C TYR A 230 -26.52 9.58 22.96
N GLY A 231 -26.67 8.70 23.95
CA GLY A 231 -27.47 8.96 25.14
C GLY A 231 -28.96 8.76 24.90
N GLY A 232 -29.31 7.72 24.14
CA GLY A 232 -30.68 7.34 23.79
C GLY A 232 -31.21 8.01 22.53
N GLU A 233 -30.40 8.81 21.84
CA GLU A 233 -30.72 9.40 20.54
C GLU A 233 -29.82 8.74 19.49
N VAL A 234 -30.42 8.16 18.46
CA VAL A 234 -29.68 7.54 17.36
C VAL A 234 -29.32 8.62 16.35
N MET A 235 -28.03 8.82 16.10
CA MET A 235 -27.49 9.80 15.15
C MET A 235 -26.82 9.08 13.98
N LYS A 236 -26.85 9.70 12.81
CA LYS A 236 -26.17 9.23 11.61
C LYS A 236 -24.93 10.05 11.35
N LEU A 237 -23.80 9.39 11.09
CA LEU A 237 -22.56 10.03 10.69
C LEU A 237 -22.40 9.91 9.17
N HIS A 238 -22.29 11.05 8.50
CA HIS A 238 -22.16 11.15 7.05
C HIS A 238 -20.79 11.70 6.68
N LEU A 239 -20.20 11.19 5.60
CA LEU A 239 -19.01 11.79 4.99
C LEU A 239 -19.44 12.89 4.00
N GLU A 240 -19.16 14.14 4.36
CA GLU A 240 -19.42 15.33 3.56
C GLU A 240 -18.46 15.45 2.36
N ASP A 241 -18.79 16.29 1.38
CA ASP A 241 -17.95 16.52 0.19
C ASP A 241 -16.57 17.12 0.50
N ASP A 242 -16.43 17.79 1.64
CA ASP A 242 -15.15 18.32 2.14
C ASP A 242 -14.39 17.31 3.02
N PHE A 243 -14.82 16.05 2.97
CA PHE A 243 -14.33 14.92 3.76
C PHE A 243 -14.42 15.10 5.27
N THR A 244 -15.28 16.02 5.74
CA THR A 244 -15.62 16.13 7.16
C THR A 244 -16.79 15.23 7.53
N ILE A 245 -16.97 14.97 8.82
CA ILE A 245 -18.11 14.18 9.31
C ILE A 245 -19.24 15.12 9.72
N GLY A 246 -20.35 15.04 9.00
CA GLY A 246 -21.65 15.57 9.39
C GLY A 246 -22.36 14.59 10.32
N ILE A 247 -23.09 15.11 11.31
CA ILE A 247 -23.88 14.31 12.26
C ILE A 247 -25.34 14.69 12.07
N GLU A 248 -26.13 13.83 11.44
CA GLU A 248 -27.57 14.02 11.30
C GLU A 248 -28.28 13.43 12.53
N ARG A 249 -29.13 14.25 13.15
CA ARG A 249 -30.02 13.84 14.25
C ARG A 249 -31.32 13.26 13.69
N GLU A 250 -32.10 12.58 14.51
CA GLU A 250 -33.45 12.11 14.13
C GLU A 250 -34.36 13.23 13.58
N SER A 251 -34.13 14.47 14.01
CA SER A 251 -34.87 15.64 13.52
C SER A 251 -34.49 16.07 12.09
N GLY A 252 -33.57 15.39 11.41
CA GLY A 252 -32.98 15.78 10.12
C GLY A 252 -31.99 16.94 10.20
N ARG A 253 -31.64 17.40 11.42
CA ARG A 253 -30.70 18.52 11.61
C ARG A 253 -29.27 18.00 11.61
N ILE A 254 -28.44 18.54 10.72
CA ILE A 254 -27.01 18.24 10.64
C ILE A 254 -26.20 19.16 11.57
N ILE A 255 -25.34 18.57 12.40
CA ILE A 255 -24.43 19.26 13.31
C ILE A 255 -22.98 18.77 13.11
N LYS A 256 -21.97 19.59 13.44
CA LYS A 256 -20.55 19.27 13.22
C LYS A 256 -19.87 18.55 14.40
N ALA A 257 -20.53 18.55 15.56
CA ALA A 257 -20.02 17.97 16.80
C ALA A 257 -21.17 17.48 17.67
N LEU A 258 -20.93 16.40 18.42
CA LEU A 258 -21.89 15.86 19.36
C LEU A 258 -22.27 16.93 20.41
N PRO A 259 -23.54 17.00 20.84
CA PRO A 259 -23.99 17.95 21.85
C PRO A 259 -23.21 17.77 23.16
N LYS A 260 -22.79 18.88 23.79
CA LYS A 260 -22.18 18.80 25.12
C LYS A 260 -23.25 18.41 26.15
N LYS A 261 -23.01 17.34 26.90
CA LYS A 261 -23.83 16.91 28.04
C LYS A 261 -23.06 17.12 29.35
N PRO A 262 -23.69 17.64 30.41
CA PRO A 262 -23.03 17.84 31.71
C PRO A 262 -22.66 16.52 32.41
N TYR A 263 -23.39 15.44 32.12
CA TYR A 263 -23.09 14.09 32.57
C TYR A 263 -23.09 13.14 31.35
N MET A 264 -22.09 12.26 31.24
CA MET A 264 -21.97 11.28 30.16
C MET A 264 -21.91 9.88 30.75
N SER A 265 -22.70 8.96 30.20
CA SER A 265 -22.56 7.53 30.43
C SER A 265 -21.29 7.01 29.76
N VAL A 266 -20.87 5.79 30.11
CA VAL A 266 -19.71 5.12 29.49
C VAL A 266 -19.88 5.04 27.96
N GLY A 267 -21.04 4.57 27.47
CA GLY A 267 -21.33 4.50 26.03
C GLY A 267 -21.30 5.85 25.30
N MET A 268 -21.70 6.94 25.96
CA MET A 268 -21.55 8.29 25.39
C MET A 268 -20.07 8.71 25.27
N MET A 269 -19.23 8.35 26.25
CA MET A 269 -17.80 8.64 26.19
C MET A 269 -17.14 7.82 25.08
N GLU A 270 -17.46 6.53 24.98
CA GLU A 270 -16.98 5.63 23.92
C GLU A 270 -17.35 6.15 22.52
N THR A 271 -18.61 6.53 22.31
CA THR A 271 -19.08 7.09 21.04
C THR A 271 -18.34 8.38 20.67
N ARG A 272 -18.13 9.27 21.66
CA ARG A 272 -17.39 10.52 21.44
C ARG A 272 -15.93 10.25 21.07
N ASP A 273 -15.30 9.30 21.75
CA ASP A 273 -13.90 8.96 21.53
C ASP A 273 -13.72 8.23 20.19
N ARG A 274 -14.64 7.32 19.82
CA ARG A 274 -14.69 6.67 18.49
C ARG A 274 -14.88 7.68 17.37
N LEU A 275 -15.79 8.65 17.52
CA LEU A 275 -15.96 9.73 16.53
C LEU A 275 -14.66 10.56 16.37
N LYS A 276 -13.97 10.84 17.47
CA LYS A 276 -12.70 11.57 17.45
C LYS A 276 -11.60 10.77 16.75
N GLU A 277 -11.55 9.47 16.95
CA GLU A 277 -10.63 8.56 16.26
C GLU A 277 -10.94 8.47 14.78
N LEU A 278 -12.22 8.29 14.42
CA LEU A 278 -12.67 8.24 13.03
C LEU A 278 -12.28 9.52 12.26
N LYS A 279 -12.51 10.70 12.85
CA LYS A 279 -12.07 11.97 12.25
C LYS A 279 -10.55 12.05 12.02
N LYS A 280 -9.74 11.40 12.86
CA LYS A 280 -8.27 11.33 12.67
C LYS A 280 -7.89 10.27 11.63
N GLU A 281 -8.59 9.15 11.59
CA GLU A 281 -8.42 8.09 10.59
C GLU A 281 -8.68 8.64 9.20
N ILE A 282 -9.83 9.29 8.97
CA ILE A 282 -10.15 9.94 7.69
C ILE A 282 -9.04 10.89 7.25
N LYS A 283 -8.58 11.80 8.11
CA LYS A 283 -7.50 12.73 7.75
C LYS A 283 -6.20 12.05 7.37
N ARG A 284 -5.83 10.96 8.05
CA ARG A 284 -4.63 10.18 7.71
C ARG A 284 -4.80 9.46 6.39
N GLU A 285 -5.98 8.90 6.16
CA GLU A 285 -6.32 8.18 4.94
C GLU A 285 -6.34 9.11 3.72
N LEU A 286 -7.00 10.27 3.83
CA LEU A 286 -7.01 11.27 2.76
C LEU A 286 -5.60 11.70 2.36
N LYS A 287 -4.72 11.94 3.35
CA LYS A 287 -3.32 12.29 3.07
C LYS A 287 -2.62 11.16 2.33
N LEU A 288 -2.78 9.93 2.81
CA LEU A 288 -2.18 8.75 2.19
C LEU A 288 -2.67 8.55 0.75
N GLN A 289 -3.98 8.62 0.53
CA GLN A 289 -4.56 8.39 -0.80
C GLN A 289 -4.27 9.53 -1.76
N ARG A 290 -4.20 10.78 -1.28
CA ARG A 290 -3.71 11.90 -2.08
C ARG A 290 -2.29 11.66 -2.58
N ASP A 291 -1.38 11.24 -1.69
CA ASP A 291 0.01 10.95 -2.07
C ASP A 291 0.08 9.79 -3.08
N ARG A 292 -0.79 8.77 -2.94
CA ARG A 292 -0.86 7.63 -3.88
C ARG A 292 -1.46 7.99 -5.23
N LEU A 293 -2.50 8.82 -5.27
CA LEU A 293 -3.11 9.31 -6.51
C LEU A 293 -2.15 10.26 -7.25
N GLU A 294 -1.39 11.07 -6.50
CA GLU A 294 -0.31 11.88 -7.04
C GLU A 294 0.79 11.01 -7.68
N GLU A 295 1.23 9.96 -6.99
CA GLU A 295 2.18 8.98 -7.53
C GLU A 295 1.61 8.28 -8.76
N ALA A 296 0.34 7.86 -8.72
CA ALA A 296 -0.33 7.21 -9.84
C ALA A 296 -0.44 8.12 -11.08
N LEU A 297 -0.71 9.41 -10.88
CA LEU A 297 -0.71 10.39 -11.96
C LEU A 297 0.69 10.56 -12.56
N ARG A 298 1.75 10.57 -11.74
CA ARG A 298 3.15 10.71 -12.20
C ARG A 298 3.66 9.46 -12.91
N GLU A 299 3.29 8.28 -12.42
CA GLU A 299 3.72 6.99 -12.96
C GLU A 299 2.81 6.49 -14.09
N PHE A 300 1.76 7.24 -14.43
CA PHE A 300 0.77 6.86 -15.44
C PHE A 300 0.19 5.47 -15.18
N ARG A 301 -0.06 5.20 -13.90
CA ARG A 301 -0.60 3.93 -13.43
C ARG A 301 -1.91 3.65 -14.16
N ARG A 302 -2.04 2.42 -14.66
CA ARG A 302 -3.28 1.90 -15.24
C ARG A 302 -4.03 1.05 -14.22
N TRP A 303 -5.34 1.20 -14.20
CA TRP A 303 -6.27 0.29 -13.53
C TRP A 303 -7.03 -0.51 -14.59
N ARG A 304 -7.32 -1.79 -14.28
CA ARG A 304 -8.34 -2.55 -15.00
C ARG A 304 -9.73 -2.04 -14.60
N GLY A 305 -10.69 -2.15 -15.50
CA GLY A 305 -12.00 -1.53 -15.30
C GLY A 305 -12.79 -2.12 -14.14
N GLU A 306 -12.79 -3.45 -13.95
CA GLU A 306 -13.52 -4.05 -12.83
C GLU A 306 -12.98 -3.60 -11.45
N PRO A 307 -11.68 -3.74 -11.14
CA PRO A 307 -11.11 -3.23 -9.89
C PRO A 307 -11.32 -1.72 -9.69
N PHE A 308 -11.24 -0.94 -10.78
CA PHE A 308 -11.48 0.50 -10.73
C PHE A 308 -12.91 0.83 -10.32
N ARG A 309 -13.91 0.19 -10.95
CA ARG A 309 -15.32 0.39 -10.61
C ARG A 309 -15.60 -0.04 -9.18
N GLU A 310 -15.03 -1.16 -8.75
CA GLU A 310 -15.16 -1.62 -7.37
C GLU A 310 -14.58 -0.60 -6.38
N LEU A 311 -13.37 -0.10 -6.65
CA LEU A 311 -12.70 0.86 -5.79
C LEU A 311 -13.45 2.19 -5.69
N LEU A 312 -13.87 2.78 -6.81
CA LEU A 312 -14.47 4.12 -6.83
C LEU A 312 -15.99 4.15 -6.63
N LEU A 313 -16.71 3.06 -6.89
CA LEU A 313 -18.17 3.05 -6.72
C LEU A 313 -18.60 2.39 -5.40
N LYS A 314 -17.80 1.48 -4.82
CA LYS A 314 -18.18 0.78 -3.59
C LYS A 314 -17.53 1.33 -2.32
N ASN A 315 -16.33 1.91 -2.39
CA ASN A 315 -15.68 2.54 -1.23
C ASN A 315 -16.04 4.03 -1.18
N LEU A 316 -16.78 4.46 -0.16
CA LEU A 316 -17.27 5.84 -0.04
C LEU A 316 -16.14 6.89 -0.07
N VAL A 317 -15.01 6.58 0.54
CA VAL A 317 -13.87 7.50 0.69
C VAL A 317 -13.17 7.67 -0.65
N MET A 318 -12.89 6.56 -1.32
CA MET A 318 -12.29 6.58 -2.66
C MET A 318 -13.24 7.15 -3.70
N SER A 319 -14.55 6.89 -3.57
CA SER A 319 -15.57 7.53 -4.39
C SER A 319 -15.45 9.05 -4.32
N ARG A 320 -15.49 9.63 -3.12
CA ARG A 320 -15.36 11.07 -2.90
C ARG A 320 -14.04 11.63 -3.47
N LEU A 321 -12.91 10.95 -3.25
CA LEU A 321 -11.63 11.34 -3.83
C LEU A 321 -11.64 11.28 -5.36
N GLY A 322 -12.24 10.25 -5.92
CA GLY A 322 -12.35 10.04 -7.37
C GLY A 322 -13.20 11.12 -8.06
N ARG A 323 -14.23 11.66 -7.40
CA ARG A 323 -15.04 12.78 -7.92
C ARG A 323 -14.27 14.08 -8.07
N CYS A 324 -13.19 14.24 -7.31
CA CYS A 324 -12.32 15.42 -7.39
C CYS A 324 -11.35 15.37 -8.58
N LEU A 325 -11.37 14.30 -9.39
CA LEU A 325 -10.34 14.02 -10.38
C LEU A 325 -10.93 13.72 -11.76
N LEU A 326 -10.18 14.09 -12.79
CA LEU A 326 -10.43 13.74 -14.18
C LEU A 326 -9.74 12.40 -14.51
N TRP A 327 -10.54 11.46 -14.99
CA TRP A 327 -10.13 10.12 -15.38
C TRP A 327 -10.26 9.93 -16.88
N GLY A 328 -9.62 8.90 -17.42
CA GLY A 328 -9.62 8.63 -18.84
C GLY A 328 -9.60 7.14 -19.14
N ILE A 329 -10.34 6.73 -20.18
CA ILE A 329 -10.19 5.42 -20.82
C ILE A 329 -9.07 5.53 -21.87
N TYR A 330 -8.21 4.52 -21.90
CA TYR A 330 -7.03 4.48 -22.74
C TYR A 330 -6.99 3.24 -23.61
N ASN A 331 -6.49 3.46 -24.82
CA ASN A 331 -6.11 2.40 -25.75
C ASN A 331 -4.61 2.49 -25.99
N GLY A 332 -3.87 1.57 -25.35
CA GLY A 332 -2.42 1.72 -25.17
C GLY A 332 -2.11 3.00 -24.39
N ASP A 333 -1.39 3.91 -25.03
CA ASP A 333 -0.97 5.19 -24.45
C ASP A 333 -1.85 6.39 -24.87
N THR A 334 -2.84 6.16 -25.73
CA THR A 334 -3.71 7.21 -26.25
C THR A 334 -4.95 7.36 -25.36
N LEU A 335 -5.22 8.60 -24.93
CA LEU A 335 -6.46 8.96 -24.25
C LEU A 335 -7.62 8.93 -25.26
N GLU A 336 -8.60 8.06 -25.02
CA GLU A 336 -9.78 7.95 -25.88
C GLU A 336 -10.98 8.71 -25.33
N THR A 337 -11.25 8.63 -24.02
CA THR A 337 -12.43 9.24 -23.43
C THR A 337 -12.13 9.79 -22.04
N PRO A 338 -12.04 11.12 -21.86
CA PRO A 338 -11.98 11.74 -20.54
C PRO A 338 -13.36 11.75 -19.88
N PHE A 339 -13.40 11.46 -18.58
CA PHE A 339 -14.63 11.37 -17.79
C PHE A 339 -14.39 11.73 -16.32
N TYR A 340 -15.46 12.13 -15.63
CA TYR A 340 -15.48 12.33 -14.19
C TYR A 340 -16.40 11.29 -13.52
N VAL A 341 -16.27 11.18 -12.20
CA VAL A 341 -17.04 10.26 -11.36
C VAL A 341 -18.09 11.03 -10.57
N GLU A 342 -19.33 10.54 -10.56
CA GLU A 342 -20.38 10.94 -9.61
C GLU A 342 -20.99 9.68 -8.96
N ASP A 343 -22.22 9.31 -9.32
CA ASP A 343 -22.82 8.02 -9.01
C ASP A 343 -22.43 6.93 -10.03
N ASP A 344 -21.98 7.37 -11.21
CA ASP A 344 -21.41 6.58 -12.29
C ASP A 344 -20.35 7.45 -13.03
N PHE A 345 -19.97 7.05 -14.25
CA PHE A 345 -18.98 7.75 -15.07
C PHE A 345 -19.63 8.60 -16.16
N TYR A 346 -19.19 9.85 -16.31
CA TYR A 346 -19.77 10.77 -17.27
C TYR A 346 -18.72 11.60 -18.01
N THR A 347 -18.97 11.88 -19.28
CA THR A 347 -18.21 12.87 -20.05
C THR A 347 -18.60 14.28 -19.66
N ILE A 348 -17.84 15.29 -20.12
CA ILE A 348 -18.15 16.70 -19.87
C ILE A 348 -19.56 17.12 -20.34
N ASP A 349 -20.07 16.47 -21.38
CA ASP A 349 -21.42 16.69 -21.93
C ASP A 349 -22.54 16.00 -21.12
N GLY A 350 -22.19 15.31 -20.02
CA GLY A 350 -23.12 14.53 -19.20
C GLY A 350 -23.55 13.20 -19.82
N LYS A 351 -22.83 12.70 -20.84
CA LYS A 351 -23.09 11.37 -21.40
C LYS A 351 -22.46 10.31 -20.53
N LYS A 352 -23.23 9.26 -20.23
CA LYS A 352 -22.75 8.11 -19.47
C LYS A 352 -21.63 7.38 -20.22
N VAL A 353 -20.54 7.07 -19.52
CA VAL A 353 -19.38 6.33 -20.03
C VAL A 353 -19.47 4.89 -19.55
N VAL A 354 -19.29 3.93 -20.46
CA VAL A 354 -19.22 2.51 -20.12
C VAL A 354 -17.76 2.15 -19.88
N VAL A 355 -17.46 1.79 -18.65
CA VAL A 355 -16.16 1.22 -18.27
C VAL A 355 -16.31 -0.29 -18.30
N GLU A 356 -15.69 -0.96 -19.26
CA GLU A 356 -15.67 -2.43 -19.38
C GLU A 356 -14.60 -3.04 -18.47
N ASP A 357 -14.67 -4.34 -18.18
CA ASP A 357 -13.72 -5.02 -17.28
C ASP A 357 -12.27 -4.93 -17.79
N SER A 358 -12.11 -5.00 -19.11
CA SER A 358 -10.83 -4.88 -19.82
C SER A 358 -10.41 -3.44 -20.10
N SER A 359 -11.21 -2.42 -19.72
CA SER A 359 -10.82 -1.03 -19.94
C SER A 359 -9.53 -0.71 -19.19
N SER A 360 -8.62 0.00 -19.85
CA SER A 360 -7.41 0.56 -19.24
C SER A 360 -7.71 1.99 -18.81
N ILE A 361 -7.67 2.25 -17.51
CA ILE A 361 -8.09 3.54 -16.93
C ILE A 361 -6.90 4.20 -16.25
N ALA A 362 -6.78 5.51 -16.38
CA ALA A 362 -5.83 6.28 -15.60
C ALA A 362 -6.35 7.69 -15.30
N LEU A 363 -5.63 8.39 -14.44
CA LEU A 363 -5.81 9.83 -14.26
C LEU A 363 -5.35 10.57 -15.52
N VAL A 364 -6.20 11.47 -16.03
CA VAL A 364 -5.87 12.28 -17.20
C VAL A 364 -4.83 13.32 -16.82
N HIS A 365 -3.74 13.38 -17.56
CA HIS A 365 -2.77 14.43 -17.42
C HIS A 365 -3.20 15.65 -18.26
N PRO A 366 -3.13 16.90 -17.76
CA PRO A 366 -3.57 18.09 -18.51
C PRO A 366 -2.91 18.25 -19.88
N MET A 367 -1.68 17.76 -20.04
CA MET A 367 -0.97 17.81 -21.33
C MET A 367 -1.58 16.91 -22.40
N GLU A 368 -2.46 15.98 -22.03
CA GLU A 368 -3.19 15.14 -22.98
C GLU A 368 -4.43 15.84 -23.54
N LEU A 369 -4.72 17.05 -23.05
CA LEU A 369 -5.87 17.86 -23.42
C LEU A 369 -5.40 19.14 -24.12
N SER A 370 -6.20 19.64 -25.05
CA SER A 370 -6.03 20.97 -25.61
C SER A 370 -6.29 22.05 -24.54
N TRP A 371 -5.86 23.29 -24.80
CA TRP A 371 -6.12 24.40 -23.88
C TRP A 371 -7.64 24.64 -23.71
N GLU A 372 -8.40 24.52 -24.80
CA GLU A 372 -9.86 24.64 -24.79
C GLU A 372 -10.51 23.52 -23.94
N GLU A 373 -10.02 22.28 -24.07
CA GLU A 373 -10.50 21.16 -23.26
C GLU A 373 -10.17 21.34 -21.78
N ILE A 374 -8.96 21.80 -21.44
CA ILE A 374 -8.56 22.11 -20.05
C ILE A 374 -9.50 23.16 -19.46
N GLU A 375 -9.77 24.24 -20.20
CA GLU A 375 -10.61 25.32 -19.70
C GLU A 375 -12.07 24.88 -19.54
N ALA A 376 -12.59 24.07 -20.46
CA ALA A 376 -13.91 23.46 -20.33
C ALA A 376 -14.01 22.57 -19.08
N TRP A 377 -13.02 21.70 -18.86
CA TRP A 377 -12.97 20.84 -17.67
C TRP A 377 -12.80 21.64 -16.38
N ARG A 378 -11.99 22.71 -16.37
CA ARG A 378 -11.87 23.62 -15.22
C ARG A 378 -13.20 24.29 -14.88
N SER A 379 -13.91 24.79 -15.90
CA SER A 379 -15.23 25.39 -15.69
C SER A 379 -16.20 24.36 -15.08
N ASN A 380 -16.27 23.16 -15.66
CA ASN A 380 -17.12 22.07 -15.17
C ASN A 380 -16.79 21.68 -13.71
N PHE A 381 -15.50 21.55 -13.38
CA PHE A 381 -15.05 21.19 -12.04
C PHE A 381 -15.26 22.32 -11.03
N SER A 382 -15.15 23.59 -11.42
CA SER A 382 -15.34 24.71 -10.49
C SER A 382 -16.78 24.82 -9.96
N GLU A 383 -17.77 24.32 -10.70
CA GLU A 383 -19.16 24.26 -10.26
C GLU A 383 -19.47 23.06 -9.35
N ARG A 384 -18.70 21.96 -9.47
CA ARG A 384 -19.03 20.65 -8.89
C ARG A 384 -18.09 20.21 -7.77
N VAL A 385 -16.82 20.58 -7.87
CA VAL A 385 -15.74 20.09 -7.02
C VAL A 385 -15.30 21.19 -6.06
N ARG A 386 -15.42 20.92 -4.76
CA ARG A 386 -15.05 21.89 -3.71
C ARG A 386 -13.55 21.97 -3.43
N GLU A 387 -12.82 20.88 -3.65
CA GLU A 387 -11.40 20.78 -3.36
C GLU A 387 -10.62 20.30 -4.60
N ASP A 388 -9.66 21.11 -5.07
CA ASP A 388 -8.70 20.69 -6.09
C ASP A 388 -7.64 19.80 -5.44
N LEU A 389 -7.93 18.50 -5.39
CA LEU A 389 -7.17 17.52 -4.61
C LEU A 389 -5.70 17.48 -5.04
N LEU A 390 -5.41 17.51 -6.34
CA LEU A 390 -4.04 17.39 -6.87
C LEU A 390 -3.52 18.67 -7.53
N GLY A 391 -4.35 19.69 -7.73
CA GLY A 391 -3.98 20.76 -8.67
C GLY A 391 -4.11 20.27 -10.12
N GLN A 392 -4.93 19.25 -10.40
CA GLN A 392 -4.80 18.43 -11.61
C GLN A 392 -4.87 19.30 -12.85
N LEU A 393 -5.97 20.03 -13.05
CA LEU A 393 -6.19 20.88 -14.22
C LEU A 393 -5.54 22.27 -14.07
N THR A 394 -5.15 22.68 -12.86
CA THR A 394 -4.58 24.01 -12.56
C THR A 394 -3.06 24.06 -12.63
N ARG A 395 -2.41 22.90 -12.79
CA ARG A 395 -0.97 22.78 -13.00
C ARG A 395 -0.49 23.56 -14.22
N GLU A 396 0.60 24.30 -14.04
CA GLU A 396 1.32 24.95 -15.12
C GLU A 396 2.07 23.90 -15.95
N ALA A 397 1.73 23.77 -17.23
CA ALA A 397 2.49 22.96 -18.17
C ALA A 397 3.82 23.67 -18.52
N PRO A 398 4.97 22.98 -18.50
CA PRO A 398 6.24 23.57 -18.93
C PRO A 398 6.28 23.78 -20.46
N SER A 399 6.85 24.90 -20.92
CA SER A 399 6.98 25.25 -22.34
C SER A 399 8.23 24.62 -22.99
N TRP A 400 8.09 24.05 -24.19
CA TRP A 400 9.09 23.25 -24.92
C TRP A 400 9.86 23.99 -26.03
N GLU A 401 10.53 25.08 -25.71
CA GLU A 401 11.65 25.56 -26.52
C GLU A 401 12.94 25.28 -25.73
N GLU A 402 14.02 24.85 -26.42
CA GLU A 402 15.38 24.60 -25.89
C GLU A 402 15.51 25.10 -24.45
N VAL A 403 15.49 24.18 -23.47
CA VAL A 403 15.38 24.53 -22.04
C VAL A 403 16.25 25.74 -21.77
N ASP A 404 15.61 26.90 -21.64
CA ASP A 404 16.30 28.16 -21.50
C ASP A 404 17.09 28.06 -20.19
N THR A 405 18.40 27.85 -20.33
CA THR A 405 19.31 27.66 -19.21
C THR A 405 19.32 28.86 -18.27
N GLN A 406 18.76 30.02 -18.67
CA GLN A 406 18.51 31.17 -17.81
C GLN A 406 17.38 30.96 -16.78
N LYS A 407 16.52 29.93 -16.93
CA LYS A 407 15.39 29.63 -16.01
C LYS A 407 15.75 28.70 -14.84
N PHE A 408 16.99 28.20 -14.76
CA PHE A 408 17.46 27.44 -13.61
C PHE A 408 18.26 28.36 -12.68
N PRO A 409 17.82 28.58 -11.43
CA PRO A 409 18.62 29.33 -10.47
C PRO A 409 19.91 28.56 -10.19
N ARG A 410 21.04 29.27 -10.10
CA ARG A 410 22.28 28.64 -9.61
C ARG A 410 22.06 28.22 -8.17
N CYS A 411 22.41 26.99 -7.84
CA CYS A 411 22.19 26.44 -6.51
C CYS A 411 23.44 25.76 -5.97
N SER A 412 23.53 25.66 -4.65
CA SER A 412 24.62 24.95 -3.99
C SER A 412 24.70 23.52 -4.53
N SER A 413 25.88 23.18 -5.04
CA SER A 413 26.20 21.91 -5.68
C SER A 413 25.84 20.71 -4.79
N HIS A 414 26.05 20.84 -3.48
CA HIS A 414 25.71 19.79 -2.51
C HIS A 414 24.20 19.59 -2.34
N ARG A 415 23.39 20.66 -2.33
CA ARG A 415 21.92 20.57 -2.22
C ARG A 415 21.30 19.92 -3.44
N VAL A 416 21.76 20.34 -4.63
CA VAL A 416 21.31 19.78 -5.90
C VAL A 416 21.63 18.29 -5.96
N ALA A 417 22.85 17.90 -5.58
CA ALA A 417 23.26 16.50 -5.54
C ALA A 417 22.35 15.63 -4.64
N GLY A 418 22.01 16.12 -3.44
CA GLY A 418 21.12 15.41 -2.53
C GLY A 418 19.70 15.26 -3.08
N ARG A 419 19.14 16.31 -3.68
CA ARG A 419 17.78 16.32 -4.25
C ARG A 419 17.67 15.44 -5.50
N LEU A 420 18.62 15.55 -6.42
CA LEU A 420 18.70 14.70 -7.61
C LEU A 420 18.82 13.22 -7.23
N LYS A 421 19.71 12.89 -6.27
CA LYS A 421 19.86 11.52 -5.77
C LYS A 421 18.57 10.97 -5.15
N LYS A 422 17.80 11.81 -4.45
CA LYS A 422 16.49 11.42 -3.90
C LYS A 422 15.49 11.00 -4.99
N TRP A 423 15.56 11.59 -6.18
CA TRP A 423 14.72 11.24 -7.32
C TRP A 423 15.35 10.21 -8.28
N GLY A 424 16.44 9.55 -7.86
CA GLY A 424 17.05 8.46 -8.62
C GLY A 424 18.01 8.91 -9.72
N TRP A 425 18.39 10.19 -9.74
CA TRP A 425 19.44 10.70 -10.63
C TRP A 425 20.83 10.43 -10.04
N ASN A 426 21.73 9.85 -10.83
CA ASN A 426 23.06 9.44 -10.41
C ASN A 426 24.16 9.98 -11.33
N SER A 427 25.32 10.30 -10.74
CA SER A 427 26.51 10.64 -11.52
C SER A 427 27.12 9.35 -12.08
N PRO A 428 27.44 9.28 -13.38
CA PRO A 428 27.99 8.07 -13.99
C PRO A 428 29.41 7.78 -13.48
N GLU A 429 30.16 8.82 -13.12
CA GLU A 429 31.55 8.76 -12.69
C GLU A 429 31.83 9.81 -11.60
N GLU A 430 32.92 9.65 -10.84
CA GLU A 430 33.36 10.62 -9.83
C GLU A 430 33.76 11.93 -10.52
N ASN A 431 33.27 13.06 -10.01
CA ASN A 431 33.43 14.40 -10.60
C ASN A 431 32.86 14.58 -12.02
N SER A 432 31.90 13.76 -12.46
CA SER A 432 31.22 14.01 -13.73
C SER A 432 30.36 15.28 -13.67
N PRO A 433 30.42 16.17 -14.67
CA PRO A 433 29.46 17.27 -14.83
C PRO A 433 28.13 16.77 -15.43
N LYS A 434 27.81 15.49 -15.30
CA LYS A 434 26.61 14.87 -15.85
C LYS A 434 25.90 14.06 -14.78
N VAL A 435 24.57 14.10 -14.81
CA VAL A 435 23.72 13.28 -13.96
C VAL A 435 22.70 12.58 -14.82
N ILE A 436 22.49 11.29 -14.57
CA ILE A 436 21.68 10.41 -15.41
C ILE A 436 20.60 9.74 -14.59
N LYS A 437 19.44 9.56 -15.21
CA LYS A 437 18.37 8.69 -14.70
C LYS A 437 17.96 7.73 -15.81
N GLU A 438 17.91 6.44 -15.45
CA GLU A 438 17.45 5.38 -16.34
C GLU A 438 16.04 4.98 -15.92
N VAL A 439 15.17 4.79 -16.91
CA VAL A 439 13.78 4.35 -16.74
C VAL A 439 13.61 3.09 -17.59
N PRO A 440 13.96 1.90 -17.02
CA PRO A 440 14.00 0.65 -17.74
C PRO A 440 12.70 0.26 -18.46
N GLU A 441 11.58 0.55 -17.81
CA GLU A 441 10.23 0.24 -18.23
C GLU A 441 9.87 0.93 -19.56
N LEU A 442 10.54 2.06 -19.85
CA LEU A 442 10.32 2.90 -21.03
C LEU A 442 11.50 2.86 -22.01
N ASN A 443 12.47 1.97 -21.80
CA ASN A 443 13.72 1.91 -22.57
C ASN A 443 14.41 3.29 -22.66
N LEU A 444 14.34 4.12 -21.62
CA LEU A 444 14.71 5.54 -21.66
C LEU A 444 15.85 5.87 -20.69
N ARG A 445 16.75 6.74 -21.13
CA ARG A 445 17.82 7.36 -20.36
C ARG A 445 17.74 8.88 -20.49
N ALA A 446 17.63 9.58 -19.37
CA ALA A 446 17.74 11.02 -19.31
C ALA A 446 19.11 11.44 -18.78
N GLU A 447 19.70 12.48 -19.39
CA GLU A 447 20.99 13.06 -19.01
C GLU A 447 20.82 14.56 -18.77
N VAL A 448 21.25 15.03 -17.61
CA VAL A 448 21.42 16.45 -17.28
C VAL A 448 22.89 16.78 -17.37
N ALA A 449 23.26 17.66 -18.28
CA ALA A 449 24.59 18.25 -18.32
C ALA A 449 24.62 19.50 -17.44
N LEU A 450 25.61 19.59 -16.56
CA LEU A 450 25.84 20.69 -15.65
C LEU A 450 27.04 21.53 -16.09
N ASP A 451 27.09 22.79 -15.66
CA ASP A 451 28.22 23.66 -15.97
C ASP A 451 29.51 23.29 -15.22
N SER A 452 29.37 22.59 -14.10
CA SER A 452 30.41 22.17 -13.18
C SER A 452 30.02 20.85 -12.50
N PRO A 453 30.98 20.02 -12.06
CA PRO A 453 30.70 18.79 -11.34
C PRO A 453 29.96 18.99 -10.00
N LEU A 454 29.18 17.99 -9.60
CA LEU A 454 28.54 17.99 -8.29
C LEU A 454 29.55 17.68 -7.17
N CYS A 455 29.59 18.54 -6.15
CA CYS A 455 30.42 18.33 -4.96
C CYS A 455 29.78 17.26 -4.06
N THR A 456 30.31 16.04 -4.15
CA THR A 456 29.84 14.87 -3.41
C THR A 456 30.74 14.49 -2.22
N LYS A 457 31.86 15.20 -2.02
CA LYS A 457 32.87 14.84 -1.01
C LYS A 457 32.54 15.32 0.40
N VAL A 458 32.68 14.41 1.36
CA VAL A 458 32.57 14.67 2.81
C VAL A 458 33.74 15.52 3.34
N ALA A 459 34.83 15.64 2.57
CA ALA A 459 36.07 16.34 2.97
C ALA A 459 36.20 17.81 2.53
N ALA A 460 35.22 18.36 1.80
CA ALA A 460 35.20 19.79 1.48
C ALA A 460 34.90 20.62 2.74
N THR A 461 35.62 21.74 2.94
CA THR A 461 35.37 22.65 4.06
C THR A 461 33.95 23.25 3.96
N GLU A 462 33.38 23.72 5.07
CA GLU A 462 32.04 24.33 5.06
C GLU A 462 31.95 25.51 4.08
N ASP A 463 33.04 26.27 3.95
CA ASP A 463 33.17 27.39 3.01
C ASP A 463 33.19 26.93 1.53
N GLU A 464 33.94 25.87 1.19
CA GLU A 464 33.98 25.30 -0.17
C GLU A 464 32.62 24.72 -0.63
N ARG A 465 31.81 24.23 0.32
CA ARG A 465 30.45 23.74 0.07
C ARG A 465 29.42 24.85 -0.12
N ALA A 466 29.64 25.99 0.55
CA ALA A 466 28.77 27.15 0.47
C ALA A 466 28.98 27.94 -0.84
N GLU A 467 30.22 27.99 -1.35
CA GLU A 467 30.57 28.80 -2.53
C GLU A 467 30.41 28.09 -3.88
N SER A 468 30.45 26.75 -3.93
CA SER A 468 30.31 26.00 -5.20
C SER A 468 28.84 25.92 -5.67
N THR A 469 28.44 26.88 -6.50
CA THR A 469 27.13 26.86 -7.19
C THR A 469 27.22 26.19 -8.55
N VAL A 470 26.19 25.42 -8.91
CA VAL A 470 26.09 24.70 -10.19
C VAL A 470 24.88 25.17 -10.98
N GLY A 471 24.97 25.14 -12.31
CA GLY A 471 23.89 25.44 -13.26
C GLY A 471 23.65 24.30 -14.25
N VAL A 472 22.44 24.26 -14.83
CA VAL A 472 22.07 23.29 -15.88
C VAL A 472 22.48 23.83 -17.25
N LYS A 473 23.24 23.06 -18.02
CA LYS A 473 23.62 23.35 -19.42
C LYS A 473 22.65 22.77 -20.44
N SER A 474 22.16 21.55 -20.21
CA SER A 474 21.20 20.91 -21.11
C SER A 474 20.57 19.68 -20.47
N ILE A 475 19.37 19.32 -20.90
CA ILE A 475 18.73 18.03 -20.56
C ILE A 475 18.47 17.28 -21.87
N LYS A 476 18.87 16.01 -21.93
CA LYS A 476 18.80 15.17 -23.13
C LYS A 476 18.20 13.81 -22.80
N PHE A 477 17.48 13.25 -23.76
CA PHE A 477 16.78 11.97 -23.63
C PHE A 477 17.25 11.01 -24.72
N TYR A 478 17.52 9.77 -24.34
CA TYR A 478 18.07 8.73 -25.20
C TYR A 478 17.40 7.39 -24.93
N PRO A 479 17.18 6.56 -25.96
CA PRO A 479 16.87 5.15 -25.76
C PRO A 479 18.10 4.38 -25.22
N MET A 480 17.91 3.46 -24.28
CA MET A 480 19.03 2.77 -23.60
C MET A 480 19.83 1.82 -24.50
N ASN A 481 19.20 1.24 -25.54
CA ASN A 481 19.80 0.17 -26.36
C ASN A 481 20.51 0.65 -27.64
N LEU A 482 20.79 1.93 -27.83
CA LEU A 482 21.35 2.46 -29.09
C LEU A 482 22.85 2.83 -28.98
N LYS A 483 23.67 2.20 -29.82
CA LYS A 483 25.06 2.63 -30.09
C LYS A 483 25.03 3.88 -30.99
N TRP A 484 25.74 4.94 -30.57
CA TRP A 484 25.64 6.30 -31.09
C TRP A 484 26.27 6.50 -32.49
N THR A 485 25.52 7.03 -33.47
CA THR A 485 26.05 7.63 -34.72
C THR A 485 25.31 8.94 -35.06
N GLN A 486 25.99 9.87 -35.77
CA GLN A 486 25.53 11.25 -35.97
C GLN A 486 24.26 11.42 -36.83
N GLU A 487 23.84 10.41 -37.60
CA GLU A 487 22.69 10.50 -38.51
C GLU A 487 21.30 10.36 -37.84
N LYS A 488 21.23 10.03 -36.54
CA LYS A 488 19.98 9.61 -35.88
C LYS A 488 19.27 10.66 -35.01
N LYS A 489 19.57 11.96 -35.18
CA LYS A 489 18.81 13.06 -34.54
C LYS A 489 17.30 13.07 -34.87
N ARG A 490 16.86 12.33 -35.91
CA ARG A 490 15.45 12.23 -36.33
C ARG A 490 14.70 11.01 -35.76
N GLU A 491 15.37 10.04 -35.14
CA GLU A 491 14.75 8.81 -34.62
C GLU A 491 14.24 8.93 -33.16
N THR A 492 14.29 10.11 -32.55
CA THR A 492 13.65 10.39 -31.24
C THR A 492 12.12 10.46 -31.29
N ALA A 493 11.51 10.20 -32.45
CA ALA A 493 10.07 10.29 -32.73
C ALA A 493 9.17 9.25 -32.02
N GLY A 494 9.70 8.51 -31.04
CA GLY A 494 8.94 7.51 -30.26
C GLY A 494 9.11 7.62 -28.75
N ILE A 495 9.81 8.64 -28.24
CA ILE A 495 9.88 8.90 -26.80
C ILE A 495 8.65 9.72 -26.42
N SER A 496 7.82 9.21 -25.51
CA SER A 496 6.65 9.93 -25.02
C SER A 496 7.08 11.28 -24.44
N GLU A 497 6.67 12.37 -25.09
CA GLU A 497 6.92 13.78 -24.72
C GLU A 497 6.58 14.03 -23.22
N ARG A 498 5.61 13.28 -22.73
CA ARG A 498 5.14 13.16 -21.34
C ARG A 498 6.23 12.76 -20.32
N VAL A 499 7.13 11.85 -20.68
CA VAL A 499 8.17 11.31 -19.78
C VAL A 499 9.37 12.24 -19.70
N ALA A 500 9.72 12.85 -20.84
CA ALA A 500 10.75 13.89 -20.90
C ALA A 500 10.37 15.12 -20.04
N THR A 501 9.08 15.40 -19.94
CA THR A 501 8.51 16.48 -19.12
C THR A 501 8.73 16.28 -17.63
N GLU A 502 8.28 15.14 -17.10
CA GLU A 502 8.40 14.84 -15.67
C GLU A 502 9.85 14.77 -15.21
N LEU A 503 10.72 14.16 -16.01
CA LEU A 503 12.15 14.12 -15.74
C LEU A 503 12.76 15.52 -15.74
N THR A 504 12.31 16.42 -16.62
CA THR A 504 12.74 17.82 -16.61
C THR A 504 12.26 18.59 -15.37
N LEU A 505 11.02 18.32 -14.90
CA LEU A 505 10.46 18.92 -13.69
C LEU A 505 11.16 18.45 -12.41
N GLU A 506 11.54 17.18 -12.32
CA GLU A 506 12.40 16.69 -11.25
C GLU A 506 13.70 17.50 -11.20
N VAL A 507 14.37 17.68 -12.34
CA VAL A 507 15.60 18.46 -12.39
C VAL A 507 15.36 19.90 -11.96
N LYS A 508 14.27 20.54 -12.40
CA LYS A 508 13.93 21.91 -11.99
C LYS A 508 13.70 22.03 -10.48
N LYS A 509 12.95 21.11 -9.87
CA LYS A 509 12.73 21.07 -8.43
C LYS A 509 14.01 20.79 -7.63
N ALA A 510 15.08 20.27 -8.24
CA ALA A 510 16.35 20.07 -7.55
C ALA A 510 17.09 21.40 -7.35
N PHE A 511 16.89 22.34 -8.28
CA PHE A 511 17.52 23.65 -8.31
C PHE A 511 16.70 24.73 -7.60
N ILE A 512 15.47 24.45 -7.18
CA ILE A 512 14.65 25.32 -6.30
C ILE A 512 14.72 24.73 -4.88
#